data_AF-G5CK19-F1
#
_entry.id   AF-G5CK19-F1
#
_cell.length_a   1.000
_cell.length_b   1.000
_cell.length_c   1.000
_cell.angle_alpha   90.00
_cell.angle_beta   90.00
_cell.angle_gamma   90.00
#
_symmetry.space_group_name_H-M   'P 1'
#
loop_
_entity.id
_entity.type
_entity.pdbx_description
1 polymer ?
#
loop_
_entity_poly.entity_id
_entity_poly.type
_entity_poly.pdbx_seq_one_letter_code
_entity_poly.pdbx_strand_id
1 'polypeptide(L)'
;VWGGFAVDNATLNRFFTFHFVLPFVIAAMAAIHLFFLHQTGSNNPIGLNSNIDKIPFHPYFTFKDSITFVIMTSLLIFLCLIN
;
A
#
# COMPACT_ATOMS: atom_id res chain seq x y z
N VAL A 1 22.20 -16.88 -0.78
CA VAL A 1 21.74 -15.63 -0.11
C VAL A 1 22.89 -14.95 0.64
N TRP A 2 23.64 -15.67 1.48
CA TRP A 2 24.59 -15.02 2.38
C TRP A 2 25.94 -14.59 1.77
N GLY A 3 26.37 -15.13 0.63
CA GLY A 3 27.69 -14.77 0.06
C GLY A 3 28.88 -15.22 0.91
N GLY A 4 28.66 -16.21 1.77
CA GLY A 4 29.62 -16.82 2.70
C GLY A 4 28.93 -17.96 3.48
N PHE A 5 29.59 -18.52 4.49
CA PHE A 5 29.04 -19.62 5.30
C PHE A 5 28.06 -19.15 6.40
N ALA A 6 28.08 -17.86 6.75
CA ALA A 6 27.23 -17.27 7.77
C ALA A 6 26.76 -15.86 7.37
N VAL A 7 25.86 -15.29 8.18
CA VAL A 7 25.42 -13.89 8.05
C VAL A 7 26.55 -12.98 8.49
N ASP A 8 27.08 -12.21 7.55
CA ASP A 8 28.23 -11.32 7.75
C ASP A 8 28.12 -10.10 6.80
N ASN A 9 29.13 -9.24 6.71
CA ASN A 9 29.12 -7.98 5.96
C ASN A 9 28.62 -8.11 4.51
N ALA A 10 28.96 -9.20 3.81
CA ALA A 10 28.44 -9.46 2.46
C ALA A 10 26.91 -9.58 2.41
N THR A 11 26.28 -10.09 3.48
CA THR A 11 24.82 -10.15 3.61
C THR A 11 24.20 -8.80 3.87
N LEU A 12 24.78 -8.02 4.79
CA LEU A 12 24.26 -6.71 5.19
C LEU A 12 24.19 -5.76 3.99
N ASN A 13 25.28 -5.68 3.21
CA ASN A 13 25.35 -4.83 2.03
C ASN A 13 24.32 -5.23 0.96
N ARG A 14 24.11 -6.54 0.75
CA ARG A 14 23.11 -7.01 -0.22
C ARG A 14 21.69 -6.79 0.28
N PHE A 15 21.42 -7.00 1.56
CA PHE A 15 20.10 -6.78 2.15
C PHE A 15 19.74 -5.30 2.15
N PHE A 16 20.68 -4.41 2.44
CA PHE A 16 20.47 -2.97 2.29
C PHE A 16 20.15 -2.60 0.83
N THR A 17 20.90 -3.16 -0.13
CA THR A 17 20.62 -2.95 -1.56
C THR A 17 19.21 -3.41 -1.94
N PHE A 18 18.78 -4.60 -1.49
CA PHE A 18 17.42 -5.08 -1.73
C PHE A 18 16.37 -4.22 -1.01
N HIS A 19 16.59 -3.87 0.24
CA HIS A 19 15.69 -3.01 1.00
C HIS A 19 15.51 -1.64 0.34
N PHE A 20 16.55 -1.11 -0.29
CA PHE A 20 16.46 0.13 -1.04
C PHE A 20 15.68 -0.03 -2.36
N VAL A 21 15.91 -1.11 -3.11
CA VAL A 21 15.29 -1.33 -4.43
C VAL A 21 13.83 -1.79 -4.34
N LEU A 22 13.51 -2.67 -3.39
CA LEU A 22 12.19 -3.30 -3.29
C LEU A 22 11.01 -2.33 -3.12
N PRO A 23 11.10 -1.23 -2.34
CA PRO A 23 10.03 -0.23 -2.26
C PRO A 23 9.63 0.35 -3.61
N PHE A 24 10.59 0.57 -4.52
CA PHE A 24 10.30 1.05 -5.88
C PHE A 24 9.63 -0.01 -6.75
N VAL A 25 10.05 -1.28 -6.60
CA VAL A 25 9.39 -2.41 -7.26
C VAL A 25 7.94 -2.53 -6.77
N ILE A 26 7.70 -2.39 -5.46
CA ILE A 26 6.35 -2.39 -4.87
C ILE A 26 5.51 -1.23 -5.41
N ALA A 27 6.07 -0.02 -5.52
CA ALA A 27 5.37 1.13 -6.11
C ALA A 27 4.96 0.87 -7.57
N ALA A 28 5.84 0.29 -8.39
CA ALA A 28 5.52 -0.09 -9.77
C ALA A 28 4.42 -1.18 -9.82
N MET A 29 4.51 -2.19 -8.97
CA MET A 29 3.49 -3.24 -8.86
C MET A 29 2.14 -2.69 -8.39
N ALA A 30 2.12 -1.72 -7.48
CA ALA A 30 0.91 -1.04 -7.03
C ALA A 30 0.24 -0.25 -8.17
N ALA A 31 1.02 0.40 -9.03
CA ALA A 31 0.49 1.07 -10.22
C ALA A 31 -0.15 0.08 -11.21
N ILE A 32 0.49 -1.06 -11.46
CA ILE A 32 -0.06 -2.14 -12.31
C ILE A 32 -1.33 -2.72 -11.70
N HIS A 33 -1.33 -2.94 -10.38
CA HIS A 33 -2.51 -3.39 -9.64
C HIS A 33 -3.69 -2.42 -9.82
N LEU A 34 -3.45 -1.11 -9.62
CA LEU A 34 -4.47 -0.09 -9.83
C LEU A 34 -4.92 -0.03 -11.29
N PHE A 35 -4.01 -0.18 -12.26
CA PHE A 35 -4.38 -0.22 -13.68
C PHE A 35 -5.41 -1.31 -13.97
N PHE A 36 -5.19 -2.54 -13.49
CA PHE A 36 -6.16 -3.63 -13.68
C PHE A 36 -7.46 -3.40 -12.89
N LEU A 37 -7.39 -2.85 -11.67
CA LEU A 37 -8.58 -2.48 -10.92
C LEU A 37 -9.45 -1.47 -11.68
N HIS A 38 -8.85 -0.50 -12.37
CA HIS A 38 -9.59 0.49 -13.15
C HIS A 38 -10.24 -0.07 -14.42
N GLN A 39 -9.80 -1.23 -14.92
CA GLN A 39 -10.45 -1.89 -16.06
C GLN A 39 -11.81 -2.47 -15.67
N THR A 40 -11.96 -3.03 -14.47
CA THR A 40 -13.20 -3.64 -13.99
C THR A 40 -14.01 -2.73 -13.06
N GLY A 41 -13.35 -1.78 -12.40
CA GLY A 41 -13.88 -1.03 -11.27
C GLY A 41 -13.90 -1.83 -9.97
N SER A 42 -14.24 -1.15 -8.87
CA SER A 42 -14.35 -1.75 -7.54
C SER A 42 -15.59 -2.64 -7.42
N ASN A 43 -15.45 -3.74 -6.68
CA ASN A 43 -16.58 -4.53 -6.23
C ASN A 43 -17.29 -3.84 -5.05
N ASN A 44 -18.47 -4.33 -4.67
CA ASN A 44 -19.27 -3.82 -3.56
C ASN A 44 -19.66 -4.95 -2.57
N PRO A 45 -20.07 -4.62 -1.33
CA PRO A 45 -20.30 -5.62 -0.27
C PRO A 45 -21.37 -6.67 -0.59
N ILE A 46 -22.35 -6.35 -1.43
CA ILE A 46 -23.42 -7.28 -1.83
C ILE A 46 -23.02 -8.13 -3.05
N GLY A 47 -21.89 -7.86 -3.68
CA GLY A 47 -21.34 -8.65 -4.79
C GLY A 47 -22.16 -8.62 -6.09
N LEU A 48 -23.12 -7.68 -6.20
CA LEU A 48 -23.94 -7.50 -7.40
C LEU A 48 -23.34 -6.43 -8.32
N ASN A 49 -23.88 -6.28 -9.53
CA ASN A 49 -23.40 -5.25 -10.45
C ASN A 49 -23.69 -3.84 -9.90
N SER A 50 -22.64 -3.05 -9.65
CA SER A 50 -22.72 -1.69 -9.12
C SER A 50 -23.04 -0.63 -10.18
N ASN A 51 -23.08 -0.95 -11.47
CA ASN A 51 -23.29 0.04 -12.55
C ASN A 51 -24.63 0.80 -12.44
N ILE A 52 -25.62 0.24 -11.73
CA ILE A 52 -26.94 0.84 -11.54
C ILE A 52 -26.87 2.04 -10.58
N ASP A 53 -25.87 2.10 -9.70
CA ASP A 53 -25.73 3.12 -8.66
C ASP A 53 -24.25 3.47 -8.41
N LYS A 54 -23.60 4.07 -9.42
CA LYS A 54 -22.23 4.59 -9.29
C LYS A 54 -22.26 6.07 -8.92
N ILE A 55 -21.51 6.39 -7.86
CA ILE A 55 -21.21 7.78 -7.47
C ILE A 55 -19.76 8.14 -7.88
N PRO A 56 -19.46 9.42 -8.16
CA PRO A 56 -18.10 9.84 -8.46
C PRO A 56 -17.17 9.68 -7.26
N PHE A 57 -15.87 9.46 -7.52
CA PHE A 57 -14.87 9.31 -6.46
C PHE A 57 -14.76 10.56 -5.59
N HIS A 58 -14.68 11.73 -6.21
CA HIS A 58 -14.76 13.02 -5.53
C HIS A 58 -16.20 13.55 -5.57
N PRO A 59 -16.78 14.05 -4.46
CA PRO A 59 -16.15 14.26 -3.15
C PRO A 59 -16.18 13.04 -2.23
N TYR A 60 -17.04 12.06 -2.50
CA TYR A 60 -17.45 11.03 -1.55
C TYR A 60 -16.30 10.21 -0.97
N PHE A 61 -15.54 9.52 -1.81
CA PHE A 61 -14.42 8.68 -1.36
C PHE A 61 -13.20 9.51 -1.00
N THR A 62 -12.98 10.68 -1.62
CA THR A 62 -11.89 11.59 -1.23
C THR A 62 -12.02 12.05 0.23
N PHE A 63 -13.22 12.46 0.67
CA PHE A 63 -13.45 12.82 2.07
C PHE A 63 -13.46 11.61 3.01
N LYS A 64 -14.04 10.49 2.58
CA LYS A 64 -14.02 9.26 3.38
C LYS A 64 -12.58 8.82 3.67
N ASP A 65 -11.74 8.79 2.65
CA ASP A 65 -10.36 8.33 2.75
C ASP A 65 -9.51 9.30 3.58
N SER A 66 -9.71 10.63 3.44
CA SER A 66 -8.96 11.62 4.24
C SER A 66 -9.24 11.50 5.74
N ILE A 67 -10.51 11.28 6.14
CA ILE A 67 -10.87 11.03 7.55
C ILE A 67 -10.15 9.78 8.06
N THR A 68 -10.20 8.68 7.31
CA THR A 68 -9.55 7.43 7.73
C THR A 68 -8.02 7.54 7.77
N PHE A 69 -7.42 8.34 6.88
CA PHE A 69 -6.00 8.64 6.90
C PHE A 69 -5.58 9.41 8.16
N VAL A 70 -6.37 10.40 8.58
CA VAL A 70 -6.13 11.14 9.84
C VAL A 70 -6.22 10.23 11.06
N ILE A 71 -7.20 9.32 11.09
CA ILE A 71 -7.34 8.35 12.19
C ILE A 71 -6.14 7.38 12.21
N MET A 72 -5.73 6.83 11.06
CA MET A 72 -4.59 5.92 11.03
C MET A 72 -3.27 6.60 11.41
N THR A 73 -3.04 7.83 10.93
CA THR A 73 -1.83 8.58 11.26
C THR A 73 -1.79 9.00 12.73
N SER A 74 -2.93 9.35 13.34
CA SER A 74 -2.98 9.66 14.78
C SER A 74 -2.68 8.44 15.65
N LEU A 75 -3.16 7.25 15.28
CA LEU A 75 -2.83 6.00 15.97
C LEU A 75 -1.33 5.66 15.85
N LEU A 76 -0.74 5.85 14.67
CA LEU A 76 0.70 5.64 14.47
C LEU A 76 1.52 6.62 15.32
N ILE A 77 1.15 7.89 15.34
CA ILE A 77 1.80 8.91 16.18
C ILE A 77 1.68 8.52 17.65
N PHE A 78 0.49 8.12 18.10
CA PHE A 78 0.30 7.66 19.46
C PHE A 78 1.23 6.50 19.79
N LEU A 79 1.31 5.47 18.95
CA LEU A 79 2.23 4.34 19.13
C LEU A 79 3.70 4.79 19.22
N CYS A 80 4.15 5.73 18.38
CA CYS A 80 5.52 6.22 18.41
C CYS A 80 5.82 7.07 19.66
N LEU A 81 4.81 7.70 20.25
CA LEU A 81 4.93 8.59 21.41
C LEU A 81 4.53 7.92 22.73
N ILE A 82 4.04 6.67 22.69
CA ILE A 82 3.70 5.89 23.88
C ILE A 82 5.01 5.40 24.53
N ASN A 83 5.62 6.28 25.30
CA ASN A 83 6.63 5.94 26.29
C ASN A 83 6.02 6.12 27.68
#